data_AF-A0A0N1IPI7-F1
#
_entry.id   AF-A0A0N1IPI7-F1
#
_cell.length_a   1.000
_cell.length_b   1.000
_cell.length_c   1.000
_cell.angle_alpha   90.00
_cell.angle_beta   90.00
_cell.angle_gamma   90.00
#
_symmetry.space_group_name_H-M   'P 1'
#
loop_
_entity.id
_entity.type
_entity.pdbx_description
1 polymer ?
#
loop_
_entity_poly.entity_id
_entity_poly.type
_entity_poly.pdbx_seq_one_letter_code
_entity_poly.pdbx_strand_id
1 'polypeptide(L)'
;YRSRGMATGMAAACNYVIVFLATKTNYNLEASFHISGTFAIYAILAFIGTMYLYLYLPETENKSLAEIEAYYKGNQKIFANDCLINAFRKKNHTNTDVVKPMLVN
;
A
#
# COMPACT_ATOMS: atom_id res chain seq x y z
N TYR A 1 22.94 -8.80 5.73
CA TYR A 1 22.54 -7.56 6.44
C TYR A 1 23.16 -6.25 5.89
N ARG A 2 24.05 -6.28 4.88
CA ARG A 2 24.74 -5.08 4.36
C ARG A 2 23.87 -4.11 3.54
N SER A 3 22.75 -4.57 2.99
CA SER A 3 21.82 -3.77 2.18
C SER A 3 20.84 -2.91 2.99
N ARG A 4 20.60 -3.24 4.28
CA ARG A 4 19.59 -2.55 5.10
C ARG A 4 19.94 -1.08 5.31
N GLY A 5 21.22 -0.75 5.53
CA GLY A 5 21.68 0.63 5.73
C GLY A 5 21.47 1.53 4.51
N MET A 6 21.70 1.02 3.30
CA MET A 6 21.43 1.77 2.07
C MET A 6 19.93 1.94 1.84
N ALA A 7 19.13 0.89 2.10
CA ALA A 7 17.68 0.96 1.97
C ALA A 7 17.06 2.00 2.93
N THR A 8 17.50 2.03 4.19
CA THR A 8 17.03 3.02 5.17
C THR A 8 17.48 4.44 4.81
N GLY A 9 18.71 4.61 4.29
CA GLY A 9 19.20 5.92 3.84
C GLY A 9 18.41 6.46 2.66
N MET A 10 18.11 5.61 1.67
CA MET A 10 17.30 5.99 0.51
C MET A 10 15.86 6.29 0.91
N ALA A 11 15.25 5.49 1.79
CA ALA A 11 13.93 5.75 2.33
C ALA A 11 13.87 7.10 3.06
N ALA A 12 14.88 7.41 3.88
CA ALA A 12 14.99 8.70 4.56
C ALA A 12 15.13 9.86 3.56
N ALA A 13 15.98 9.72 2.53
CA ALA A 13 16.12 10.73 1.49
C ALA A 13 14.80 10.99 0.74
N CYS A 14 14.09 9.94 0.33
CA CYS A 14 12.77 10.06 -0.27
C CYS A 14 11.77 10.76 0.66
N ASN A 15 11.76 10.41 1.95
CA ASN A 15 10.92 11.07 2.94
C ASN A 15 11.20 12.58 3.02
N TYR A 16 12.47 12.99 3.07
CA TYR A 16 12.83 14.41 3.09
C TYR A 16 12.38 15.15 1.83
N VAL A 17 12.50 14.53 0.66
CA VAL A 17 12.00 15.12 -0.61
C VAL A 17 10.49 15.31 -0.58
N ILE A 18 9.75 14.30 -0.10
CA ILE A 18 8.28 14.37 0.02
C ILE A 18 7.87 15.48 0.99
N VAL A 19 8.51 15.55 2.16
CA VAL A 19 8.24 16.61 3.15
C VAL A 19 8.56 17.99 2.59
N PHE A 20 9.67 18.14 1.86
CA PHE A 20 10.02 19.40 1.21
C PHE A 20 8.96 19.83 0.18
N LEU A 21 8.51 18.90 -0.66
CA LEU A 21 7.41 19.14 -1.60
C LEU A 21 6.13 19.53 -0.86
N ALA A 22 5.76 18.80 0.19
CA ALA A 22 4.58 19.07 0.98
C ALA A 22 4.61 20.49 1.56
N THR A 23 5.75 20.96 2.09
CA THR A 23 5.89 22.33 2.59
C THR A 23 5.74 23.39 1.49
N LYS A 24 6.33 23.16 0.31
CA LYS A 24 6.19 24.07 -0.85
C LYS A 24 4.76 24.13 -1.37
N THR A 25 4.09 22.98 -1.42
CA THR A 25 2.70 22.86 -1.87
C THR A 25 1.75 23.51 -0.87
N ASN A 26 1.92 23.29 0.44
CA ASN A 26 1.12 23.95 1.49
C ASN A 26 1.13 25.47 1.34
N TYR A 27 2.29 26.09 1.12
CA TYR A 27 2.40 27.54 0.95
C TYR A 27 1.65 28.06 -0.29
N ASN A 28 1.67 27.31 -1.40
CA ASN A 28 0.91 27.67 -2.61
C ASN A 28 -0.60 27.45 -2.44
N LEU A 29 -1.00 26.43 -1.68
CA LEU A 29 -2.41 26.09 -1.44
C LEU A 29 -3.06 27.07 -0.47
N GLU A 30 -2.34 27.54 0.55
CA GLU A 30 -2.82 28.59 1.45
C GLU A 30 -3.17 29.87 0.67
N ALA A 31 -2.34 30.24 -0.30
CA ALA A 31 -2.57 31.40 -1.15
C ALA A 31 -3.75 31.23 -2.13
N SER A 32 -4.12 29.99 -2.50
CA SER A 32 -5.08 29.74 -3.60
C SER A 32 -6.43 29.19 -3.14
N PHE A 33 -6.49 28.35 -2.11
CA PHE A 33 -7.65 27.48 -1.82
C PHE A 33 -8.19 27.58 -0.38
N HIS A 34 -7.63 28.46 0.46
CA HIS A 34 -7.99 28.60 1.88
C HIS A 34 -7.68 27.32 2.69
N ILE A 35 -7.63 27.43 4.03
CA ILE A 35 -7.16 26.35 4.92
C ILE A 35 -7.97 25.04 4.72
N SER A 36 -9.29 25.15 4.51
CA SER A 36 -10.18 23.98 4.35
C SER A 36 -9.88 23.15 3.10
N GLY A 37 -9.50 23.79 1.98
CA GLY A 37 -9.18 23.07 0.73
C GLY A 37 -7.88 22.28 0.85
N THR A 38 -6.90 22.86 1.56
CA THR A 38 -5.61 22.22 1.83
C THR A 38 -5.78 20.92 2.61
N PHE A 39 -6.54 20.93 3.71
CA PHE A 39 -6.82 19.72 4.49
C PHE A 39 -7.50 18.62 3.67
N ALA A 40 -8.44 18.97 2.80
CA ALA A 40 -9.13 18.00 1.95
C ALA A 40 -8.17 17.30 0.97
N ILE A 41 -7.25 18.04 0.34
CA ILE A 41 -6.28 17.47 -0.60
C ILE A 41 -5.29 16.53 0.13
N TYR A 42 -4.78 16.94 1.30
CA TYR A 42 -3.91 16.07 2.09
C TYR A 42 -4.64 14.83 2.61
N ALA A 43 -5.92 14.94 2.96
CA ALA A 43 -6.73 13.79 3.36
C ALA A 43 -6.91 12.77 2.21
N ILE A 44 -7.15 13.25 0.98
CA ILE A 44 -7.25 12.37 -0.20
C ILE A 44 -5.90 11.68 -0.48
N LEU A 45 -4.79 12.42 -0.43
CA LEU A 45 -3.45 11.84 -0.62
C LEU A 45 -3.14 10.80 0.47
N ALA A 46 -3.46 11.09 1.72
CA ALA A 46 -3.30 10.16 2.83
C ALA A 46 -4.16 8.91 2.62
N PHE A 47 -5.41 9.06 2.21
CA PHE A 47 -6.32 7.94 1.93
C PHE A 47 -5.79 7.04 0.81
N ILE A 48 -5.30 7.62 -0.29
CA ILE A 48 -4.66 6.86 -1.38
C ILE A 48 -3.41 6.14 -0.86
N GLY A 49 -2.58 6.81 -0.06
CA GLY A 49 -1.40 6.24 0.57
C GLY A 49 -1.74 5.07 1.49
N THR A 50 -2.78 5.19 2.31
CA THR A 50 -3.29 4.12 3.16
C THR A 50 -3.81 2.96 2.32
N MET A 51 -4.56 3.22 1.25
CA MET A 51 -5.05 2.17 0.36
C MET A 51 -3.90 1.42 -0.34
N TYR A 52 -2.86 2.14 -0.77
CA TYR A 52 -1.66 1.55 -1.32
C TYR A 52 -0.92 0.70 -0.28
N LEU A 53 -0.70 1.24 0.92
CA LEU A 53 -0.04 0.52 2.01
C LEU A 53 -0.81 -0.77 2.34
N TYR A 54 -2.13 -0.68 2.40
CA TYR A 54 -3.01 -1.81 2.70
C TYR A 54 -2.93 -2.94 1.66
N LEU A 55 -2.81 -2.61 0.37
CA LEU A 55 -2.78 -3.62 -0.70
C LEU A 55 -1.39 -4.22 -0.93
N TYR A 56 -0.33 -3.43 -0.76
CA TYR A 56 1.03 -3.81 -1.15
C TYR A 56 1.95 -4.13 0.02
N LEU A 57 1.66 -3.68 1.23
CA LEU A 57 2.46 -3.98 2.42
C LEU A 57 1.86 -5.19 3.14
N PRO A 58 2.45 -6.39 3.02
CA PRO A 58 2.01 -7.54 3.80
C PRO A 58 2.29 -7.30 5.29
N GLU A 59 1.50 -7.94 6.15
CA GLU A 59 1.64 -7.86 7.61
C GLU A 59 3.07 -8.27 8.04
N THR A 60 3.83 -7.32 8.60
CA THR A 60 5.23 -7.53 9.00
C THR A 60 5.39 -7.97 10.46
N GLU A 61 4.30 -8.01 11.23
CA GLU A 61 4.34 -8.34 12.65
C GLU A 61 4.51 -9.84 12.87
N ASN A 62 5.30 -10.25 13.88
CA ASN A 62 5.56 -11.65 14.26
C ASN A 62 6.24 -12.52 13.17
N LYS A 63 6.89 -11.90 12.18
CA LYS A 63 7.56 -12.58 11.07
C LYS A 63 9.07 -12.41 11.12
N SER A 64 9.80 -13.50 10.85
CA SER A 64 11.26 -13.46 10.79
C SER A 64 11.74 -12.86 9.47
N LEU A 65 12.91 -12.21 9.47
CA LEU A 65 13.48 -11.62 8.25
C LEU A 65 13.70 -12.65 7.14
N ALA A 66 14.08 -13.88 7.51
CA ALA A 66 14.32 -14.96 6.57
C ALA A 66 13.01 -15.37 5.85
N GLU A 67 11.88 -15.33 6.55
CA GLU A 67 10.55 -15.63 5.99
C GLU A 67 10.11 -14.53 5.01
N ILE A 68 10.39 -13.26 5.31
CA ILE A 68 10.14 -12.12 4.42
C ILE A 68 11.00 -12.22 3.16
N GLU A 69 12.30 -12.54 3.29
CA GLU A 69 13.18 -12.75 2.14
C GLU A 69 12.73 -13.94 1.28
N ALA A 70 12.23 -15.03 1.88
CA ALA A 70 11.68 -16.17 1.16
C ALA A 70 10.38 -15.84 0.42
N TYR A 71 9.52 -14.99 0.99
CA TYR A 71 8.32 -14.46 0.34
C TYR A 71 8.67 -13.65 -0.91
N TYR A 72 9.59 -12.68 -0.79
CA TYR A 72 10.01 -11.85 -1.92
C TYR A 72 10.77 -12.64 -3.00
N LYS A 73 11.41 -13.75 -2.65
CA LYS A 73 12.01 -14.70 -3.62
C LYS A 73 11.00 -15.61 -4.32
N GLY A 74 9.71 -15.55 -3.94
CA GLY A 74 8.63 -16.30 -4.58
C GLY A 74 8.38 -17.71 -4.02
N ASN A 75 9.04 -18.11 -2.93
CA ASN A 75 8.96 -19.46 -2.37
C ASN A 75 7.75 -19.68 -1.42
N GLN A 76 7.08 -18.62 -0.99
CA GLN A 76 5.93 -18.67 -0.06
C GLN A 76 4.89 -17.64 -0.52
N LYS A 77 3.59 -17.98 -0.60
CA LYS A 77 2.50 -17.06 -1.00
C LYS A 77 1.60 -16.57 0.15
N ILE A 78 1.97 -16.90 1.38
CA ILE A 78 1.10 -16.84 2.57
C ILE A 78 1.10 -15.49 3.30
N PHE A 79 1.90 -14.52 2.86
CA PHE A 79 2.11 -13.26 3.62
C PHE A 79 1.00 -12.20 3.49
N ALA A 80 0.06 -12.34 2.56
CA ALA A 80 -1.05 -11.40 2.38
C ALA A 80 -2.40 -12.06 2.74
N ASN A 81 -2.45 -12.76 3.87
CA ASN A 81 -3.64 -13.47 4.33
C ASN A 81 -4.49 -12.64 5.30
N ASP A 82 -4.74 -11.38 4.96
CA ASP A 82 -5.76 -10.60 5.66
C ASP A 82 -7.14 -11.14 5.29
N CYS A 83 -8.04 -11.20 6.29
CA CYS A 83 -9.44 -11.60 6.10
C CYS A 83 -10.09 -10.83 4.95
N LEU A 84 -9.83 -9.52 4.86
CA LEU A 84 -10.35 -8.62 3.84
C LEU A 84 -9.76 -8.86 2.44
N ILE A 85 -8.44 -9.00 2.30
CA ILE A 85 -7.80 -9.35 1.00
C ILE A 85 -8.34 -10.71 0.52
N ASN A 86 -8.46 -11.68 1.43
CA ASN A 86 -9.00 -12.97 1.09
C ASN A 86 -10.50 -12.92 0.79
N ALA A 87 -11.27 -12.05 1.44
CA ALA A 87 -12.68 -11.82 1.13
C ALA A 87 -12.86 -11.19 -0.27
N PHE A 88 -12.03 -10.21 -0.64
CA PHE A 88 -12.02 -9.64 -1.99
C PHE A 88 -11.58 -10.66 -3.04
N ARG A 89 -10.51 -11.43 -2.78
CA ARG A 89 -10.05 -12.54 -3.63
C ARG A 89 -11.12 -13.63 -3.79
N LYS A 90 -11.82 -14.00 -2.71
CA LYS A 90 -12.89 -15.00 -2.70
C LYS A 90 -14.08 -14.53 -3.54
N LYS A 91 -14.48 -13.26 -3.44
CA LYS A 91 -15.59 -12.68 -4.21
C LYS A 91 -15.37 -12.76 -5.73
N ASN A 92 -14.14 -12.59 -6.21
CA ASN A 92 -13.80 -12.74 -7.62
C ASN A 92 -13.88 -14.20 -8.09
N HIS A 93 -13.46 -15.17 -7.28
CA HIS A 93 -13.57 -16.59 -7.65
C HIS A 93 -15.04 -17.04 -7.73
N THR A 94 -15.87 -16.64 -6.75
CA THR A 94 -17.30 -17.02 -6.72
C THR A 94 -18.08 -16.45 -7.90
N ASN A 95 -17.75 -15.24 -8.40
CA ASN A 95 -18.38 -14.70 -9.61
C ASN A 95 -18.12 -15.58 -10.85
N THR A 96 -16.90 -16.11 -10.98
CA THR A 96 -16.53 -17.01 -12.08
C THR A 96 -17.23 -18.37 -11.99
N ASP A 97 -17.42 -18.88 -10.78
CA ASP A 97 -18.06 -20.17 -10.53
C ASP A 97 -19.58 -20.14 -10.71
N VAL A 98 -20.22 -18.96 -10.66
CA VAL A 98 -21.68 -18.82 -10.90
C VAL A 98 -22.00 -18.72 -12.40
N VAL A 99 -21.06 -18.26 -13.23
CA VAL A 99 -21.24 -18.18 -14.70
C VAL A 99 -20.98 -19.52 -15.39
N LYS A 100 -20.06 -20.34 -14.85
CA LYS A 100 -19.71 -21.67 -15.41
C LYS A 100 -20.84 -22.71 -15.47
N PRO A 101 -21.77 -22.84 -14.50
CA PRO A 101 -22.80 -23.87 -14.51
C PRO A 101 -23.99 -23.58 -15.46
N MET A 102 -24.06 -22.42 -16.13
CA MET A 102 -25.16 -22.11 -17.05
C MET A 102 -24.89 -22.44 -18.52
N LEU A 103 -23.66 -22.81 -18.89
CA LEU A 103 -23.29 -23.16 -20.27
C LEU A 103 -23.14 -24.67 -20.51
N VAL A 104 -23.48 -25.48 -19.51
CA VAL A 104 -23.57 -26.93 -19.66
C VAL A 104 -25.00 -27.35 -19.32
N ASN A 105 -25.90 -27.10 -20.27
CA ASN A 105 -27.17 -27.81 -20.39
C ASN A 105 -27.50 -28.03 -21.86
#